data_AF-A0A2A2HVC1-F1
#
_entry.id   AF-A0A2A2HVC1-F1
#
_cell.length_a   1.000
_cell.length_b   1.000
_cell.length_c   1.000
_cell.angle_alpha   90.00
_cell.angle_beta   90.00
_cell.angle_gamma   90.00
#
_symmetry.space_group_name_H-M   'P 1'
#
loop_
_entity.id
_entity.type
_entity.pdbx_description
1 polymer ?
#
loop_
_entity_poly.entity_id
_entity_poly.type
_entity_poly.pdbx_seq_one_letter_code
_entity_poly.pdbx_strand_id
1 'polypeptide(L)'
;MKRNTKEWKEKRAEFLKGKTCAWCGSSDSLCIHTPRAFSPTQVSSEIYSAAYIRFREIYRQNYQKFDSIPSGKHRHKSHPTWHKASTVHKTEPDHTNLEEQFIEVLLEDSEEGNFKKLYHEWLEETGIKELIEEETKKAVEERESLKNAIVLCKRCHFASLRGMDICPKCRNRYKSVNYGTCFDCLPDERKAEFRKRQN
;
A
#
# COMPACT_ATOMS: atom_id res chain seq x y z
N MET A 1 27.46 1.63 2.41
CA MET A 1 28.59 0.68 2.43
C MET A 1 28.42 -0.41 1.36
N LYS A 2 29.43 -0.64 0.51
CA LYS A 2 29.37 -1.69 -0.52
C LYS A 2 29.46 -3.08 0.13
N ARG A 3 28.59 -4.02 -0.26
CA ARG A 3 28.52 -5.37 0.35
C ARG A 3 29.73 -6.27 0.08
N ASN A 4 30.63 -5.87 -0.81
CA ASN A 4 31.82 -6.63 -1.17
C ASN A 4 33.07 -6.21 -0.36
N THR A 5 32.98 -5.16 0.46
CA THR A 5 34.13 -4.69 1.24
C THR A 5 34.45 -5.64 2.39
N LYS A 6 35.73 -5.65 2.81
CA LYS A 6 36.19 -6.40 3.99
C LYS A 6 35.46 -5.95 5.26
N GLU A 7 35.38 -4.65 5.46
CA GLU A 7 34.71 -4.03 6.61
C GLU A 7 33.23 -4.45 6.70
N TRP A 8 32.50 -4.57 5.57
CA TRP A 8 31.13 -5.08 5.59
C TRP A 8 31.07 -6.56 5.97
N LYS A 9 31.98 -7.38 5.46
CA LYS A 9 32.03 -8.81 5.77
C LYS A 9 32.29 -9.05 7.26
N GLU A 10 33.18 -8.25 7.86
CA GLU A 10 33.49 -8.27 9.30
C GLU A 10 32.29 -7.83 10.13
N LYS A 11 31.72 -6.65 9.84
CA LYS A 11 30.51 -6.15 10.48
C LYS A 11 29.35 -7.15 10.39
N ARG A 12 29.17 -7.78 9.23
CA ARG A 12 28.17 -8.83 9.03
C ARG A 12 28.46 -10.05 9.90
N ALA A 13 29.70 -10.53 9.96
CA ALA A 13 30.06 -11.70 10.75
C ALA A 13 29.84 -11.45 12.24
N GLU A 14 30.24 -10.29 12.74
CA GLU A 14 30.00 -9.84 14.11
C GLU A 14 28.50 -9.75 14.40
N PHE A 15 27.73 -9.08 13.55
CA PHE A 15 26.28 -8.93 13.74
C PHE A 15 25.54 -10.27 13.77
N LEU A 16 26.00 -11.28 13.02
CA LEU A 16 25.37 -12.61 12.95
C LEU A 16 25.82 -13.56 14.06
N LYS A 17 26.92 -13.26 14.77
CA LYS A 17 27.50 -14.15 15.78
C LYS A 17 26.47 -14.47 16.87
N GLY A 18 26.22 -15.76 17.08
CA GLY A 18 25.30 -16.25 18.12
C GLY A 18 23.81 -15.97 17.88
N LYS A 19 23.43 -15.38 16.75
CA LYS A 19 22.03 -15.10 16.41
C LYS A 19 21.41 -16.27 15.64
N THR A 20 20.09 -16.35 15.70
CA THR A 20 19.27 -17.29 14.92
C THR A 20 18.24 -16.53 14.09
N CYS A 21 17.57 -17.22 13.18
CA CYS A 21 16.49 -16.65 12.40
C CYS A 21 15.34 -16.18 13.31
N ALA A 22 15.03 -14.89 13.27
CA ALA A 22 13.98 -14.27 14.07
C ALA A 22 12.58 -14.84 13.80
N TRP A 23 12.37 -15.50 12.64
CA TRP A 23 11.07 -16.07 12.28
C TRP A 23 10.91 -17.55 12.63
N CYS A 24 11.95 -18.36 12.41
CA CYS A 24 11.85 -19.81 12.54
C CYS A 24 12.90 -20.44 13.46
N GLY A 25 13.79 -19.65 14.08
CA GLY A 25 14.80 -20.14 15.01
C GLY A 25 15.99 -20.89 14.37
N SER A 26 15.98 -21.15 13.06
CA SER A 26 17.09 -21.81 12.37
C SER A 26 18.40 -21.01 12.51
N SER A 27 19.51 -21.72 12.75
CA SER A 27 20.88 -21.19 12.71
C SER A 27 21.51 -21.25 11.31
N ASP A 28 20.80 -21.82 10.33
CA ASP A 28 21.37 -22.10 9.00
C ASP A 28 21.18 -20.94 8.04
N SER A 29 22.21 -20.71 7.21
CA SER A 29 22.16 -19.78 6.08
C SER A 29 21.58 -18.41 6.44
N LEU A 30 22.13 -17.79 7.49
CA LEU A 30 21.65 -16.53 8.03
C LEU A 30 22.05 -15.33 7.16
N CYS A 31 21.12 -14.39 7.05
CA CYS A 31 21.31 -13.10 6.41
C CYS A 31 20.69 -11.97 7.22
N ILE A 32 21.27 -10.80 7.04
CA ILE A 32 20.79 -9.54 7.61
C ILE A 32 19.64 -9.07 6.73
N HIS A 33 18.49 -8.83 7.34
CA HIS A 33 17.30 -8.31 6.71
C HIS A 33 16.92 -6.97 7.34
N THR A 34 16.73 -5.95 6.51
CA THR A 34 16.10 -4.69 6.94
C THR A 34 14.64 -4.75 6.50
N PRO A 35 13.67 -4.71 7.42
CA PRO A 35 12.26 -4.68 7.06
C PRO A 35 11.96 -3.54 6.10
N ARG A 36 11.01 -3.76 5.17
CA ARG A 36 10.70 -2.81 4.09
C ARG A 36 10.38 -1.41 4.60
N ALA A 37 9.66 -1.30 5.73
CA ALA A 37 9.30 -0.03 6.37
C ALA A 37 10.51 0.87 6.69
N PHE A 38 11.68 0.28 6.94
CA PHE A 38 12.91 1.02 7.24
C PHE A 38 13.87 1.10 6.05
N SER A 39 13.40 0.71 4.85
CA SER A 39 14.23 0.84 3.65
C SER A 39 14.15 2.29 3.15
N PRO A 40 15.29 2.89 2.74
CA PRO A 40 15.30 4.27 2.23
C PRO A 40 14.31 4.50 1.09
N THR A 41 14.15 3.51 0.20
CA THR A 41 13.17 3.55 -0.89
C THR A 41 11.72 3.58 -0.40
N GLN A 42 11.41 2.87 0.68
CA GLN A 42 10.04 2.87 1.22
C GLN A 42 9.73 4.20 1.91
N VAL A 43 10.68 4.72 2.70
CA VAL A 43 10.55 6.03 3.37
C VAL A 43 10.28 7.13 2.34
N SER A 44 11.10 7.22 1.29
CA SER A 44 10.88 8.21 0.25
C SER A 44 9.57 8.01 -0.51
N SER A 45 9.21 6.76 -0.83
CA SER A 45 7.96 6.43 -1.52
C SER A 45 6.72 6.80 -0.71
N GLU A 46 6.74 6.65 0.62
CA GLU A 46 5.62 6.98 1.50
C GLU A 46 5.41 8.48 1.57
N ILE A 47 6.48 9.26 1.77
CA ILE A 47 6.42 10.71 1.78
C ILE A 47 5.95 11.24 0.42
N TYR A 48 6.51 10.74 -0.69
CA TYR A 48 6.12 11.12 -2.04
C TYR A 48 4.65 10.79 -2.33
N SER A 49 4.17 9.62 -1.89
CA SER A 49 2.78 9.19 -2.11
C SER A 49 1.80 10.06 -1.33
N ALA A 50 2.11 10.40 -0.07
CA ALA A 50 1.32 11.34 0.73
C ALA A 50 1.30 12.74 0.10
N ALA A 51 2.45 13.22 -0.37
CA ALA A 51 2.59 14.50 -1.05
C ALA A 51 1.79 14.54 -2.37
N TYR A 52 1.84 13.48 -3.16
CA TYR A 52 1.10 13.36 -4.41
C TYR A 52 -0.43 13.41 -4.21
N ILE A 53 -0.95 12.70 -3.19
CA ILE A 53 -2.37 12.75 -2.82
C ILE A 53 -2.74 14.19 -2.44
N ARG A 54 -1.95 14.82 -1.56
CA ARG A 54 -2.22 16.20 -1.15
C ARG A 54 -2.20 17.18 -2.33
N PHE A 55 -1.22 17.05 -3.23
CA PHE A 55 -1.11 17.94 -4.38
C PHE A 55 -2.24 17.73 -5.39
N ARG A 56 -2.68 16.50 -5.64
CA ARG A 56 -3.85 16.25 -6.49
C ARG A 56 -5.08 17.04 -6.03
N GLU A 57 -5.25 17.15 -4.73
CA GLU A 57 -6.40 17.84 -4.15
C GLU A 57 -6.27 19.35 -4.31
N ILE A 58 -5.06 19.88 -4.11
CA ILE A 58 -4.72 21.30 -4.39
C ILE A 58 -4.92 21.60 -5.88
N TYR A 59 -4.44 20.73 -6.76
CA TYR A 59 -4.57 20.88 -8.21
C TYR A 59 -6.04 20.91 -8.63
N ARG A 60 -6.83 19.97 -8.10
CA ARG A 60 -8.28 19.91 -8.32
C ARG A 60 -8.97 21.21 -7.90
N GLN A 61 -8.57 21.81 -6.77
CA GLN A 61 -9.19 23.03 -6.25
C GLN A 61 -8.78 24.29 -7.01
N ASN A 62 -7.52 24.37 -7.46
CA ASN A 62 -6.97 25.59 -8.01
C ASN A 62 -7.10 25.70 -9.54
N TYR A 63 -7.11 24.56 -10.25
CA TYR A 63 -7.01 24.56 -11.71
C TYR A 63 -8.17 23.85 -12.40
N GLN A 64 -8.95 23.04 -11.68
CA GLN A 64 -10.04 22.29 -12.27
C GLN A 64 -11.41 22.83 -11.84
N LYS A 65 -12.32 22.96 -12.80
CA LYS A 65 -13.71 23.27 -12.56
C LYS A 65 -14.57 22.06 -12.89
N PHE A 66 -15.43 21.70 -11.94
CA PHE A 66 -16.37 20.61 -12.08
C PHE A 66 -17.79 21.14 -12.06
N ASP A 67 -18.68 20.44 -12.75
CA ASP A 67 -20.11 20.64 -12.63
C ASP A 67 -20.79 19.31 -12.27
N SER A 68 -21.95 19.42 -11.62
CA SER A 68 -22.74 18.30 -11.16
C SER A 68 -23.92 18.11 -12.08
N ILE A 69 -23.84 17.09 -12.94
CA ILE A 69 -24.91 16.81 -13.91
C ILE A 69 -25.70 15.56 -13.50
N PRO A 70 -27.02 15.51 -13.77
CA PRO A 70 -27.80 14.30 -13.58
C PRO A 70 -27.22 13.15 -14.43
N SER A 71 -26.96 12.01 -13.79
CA SER A 71 -26.49 10.80 -14.46
C SER A 71 -27.55 10.09 -15.29
N GLY A 72 -28.82 10.55 -15.21
CA GLY A 72 -30.00 9.89 -15.76
C GLY A 72 -30.41 8.63 -14.99
N LYS A 73 -29.78 8.33 -13.85
CA LYS A 73 -30.18 7.27 -12.94
C LYS A 73 -30.89 7.83 -11.71
N HIS A 74 -31.84 7.05 -11.21
CA HIS A 74 -32.51 7.34 -9.96
C HIS A 74 -32.64 6.08 -9.11
N ARG A 75 -32.99 6.26 -7.84
CA ARG A 75 -33.44 5.20 -6.94
C ARG A 75 -34.67 5.66 -6.20
N HIS A 76 -35.44 4.71 -5.67
CA HIS A 76 -36.68 4.98 -4.96
C HIS A 76 -36.84 4.01 -3.79
N LYS A 77 -37.83 4.23 -2.92
CA LYS A 77 -37.97 3.50 -1.66
C LYS A 77 -38.13 1.98 -1.86
N SER A 78 -38.72 1.59 -2.98
CA SER A 78 -38.97 0.18 -3.32
C SER A 78 -37.68 -0.63 -3.38
N HIS A 79 -36.55 -0.02 -3.78
CA HIS A 79 -35.25 -0.67 -3.71
C HIS A 79 -34.05 0.31 -3.77
N PRO A 80 -32.92 -0.03 -3.13
CA PRO A 80 -31.77 0.85 -3.05
C PRO A 80 -30.96 0.96 -4.36
N THR A 81 -31.25 0.15 -5.37
CA THR A 81 -30.46 0.07 -6.62
C THR A 81 -30.69 1.26 -7.55
N TRP A 82 -29.61 1.93 -7.94
CA TRP A 82 -29.61 2.97 -8.99
C TRP A 82 -29.88 2.37 -10.37
N HIS A 83 -30.87 2.90 -11.08
CA HIS A 83 -31.26 2.40 -12.39
C HIS A 83 -31.74 3.56 -13.29
N LYS A 84 -31.76 3.32 -14.61
CA LYS A 84 -32.25 4.33 -15.57
C LYS A 84 -33.75 4.51 -15.42
N ALA A 85 -34.26 5.70 -15.71
CA ALA A 85 -35.70 5.94 -15.71
C ALA A 85 -36.48 5.04 -16.70
N SER A 86 -35.83 4.54 -17.75
CA SER A 86 -36.41 3.60 -18.71
C SER A 86 -36.47 2.14 -18.23
N THR A 87 -36.08 1.84 -16.98
CA THR A 87 -36.07 0.46 -16.47
C THR A 87 -37.49 -0.02 -16.25
N VAL A 88 -37.82 -1.18 -16.84
CA VAL A 88 -39.13 -1.81 -16.69
C VAL A 88 -39.25 -2.43 -15.30
N HIS A 89 -40.24 -1.99 -14.53
CA HIS A 89 -40.56 -2.55 -13.23
C HIS A 89 -41.65 -3.61 -13.38
N LYS A 90 -41.58 -4.67 -12.56
CA LYS A 90 -42.64 -5.69 -12.50
C LYS A 90 -43.91 -5.19 -11.81
N THR A 91 -43.75 -4.24 -10.89
CA THR A 91 -44.82 -3.61 -10.10
C THR A 91 -44.55 -2.11 -10.08
N GLU A 92 -45.59 -1.30 -10.01
CA GLU A 92 -45.46 0.16 -9.93
C GLU A 92 -44.63 0.56 -8.70
N PRO A 93 -43.49 1.27 -8.88
CA PRO A 93 -42.61 1.61 -7.77
C PRO A 93 -43.10 2.82 -6.97
N ASP A 94 -42.85 2.81 -5.65
CA ASP A 94 -43.12 3.93 -4.75
C ASP A 94 -42.13 5.09 -4.99
N HIS A 95 -42.62 6.16 -5.62
CA HIS A 95 -41.85 7.36 -5.96
C HIS A 95 -41.76 8.42 -4.84
N THR A 96 -42.28 8.16 -3.64
CA THR A 96 -42.29 9.17 -2.55
C THR A 96 -40.91 9.66 -2.11
N ASN A 97 -39.86 8.87 -2.34
CA ASN A 97 -38.45 9.24 -2.11
C ASN A 97 -37.60 8.99 -3.36
N LEU A 98 -37.98 9.60 -4.48
CA LEU A 98 -37.16 9.54 -5.69
C LEU A 98 -35.89 10.37 -5.49
N GLU A 99 -34.74 9.71 -5.53
CA GLU A 99 -33.43 10.35 -5.50
C GLU A 99 -32.79 10.26 -6.88
N GLU A 100 -32.30 11.40 -7.39
CA GLU A 100 -31.52 11.45 -8.62
C GLU A 100 -30.02 11.30 -8.32
N GLN A 101 -29.33 10.49 -9.11
CA GLN A 101 -27.87 10.38 -9.01
C GLN A 101 -27.24 11.46 -9.88
N PHE A 102 -26.40 12.28 -9.26
CA PHE A 102 -25.54 13.23 -9.94
C PHE A 102 -24.13 12.65 -10.12
N ILE A 103 -23.47 13.04 -11.22
CA ILE A 103 -22.06 12.76 -11.46
C ILE A 103 -21.32 14.09 -11.63
N GLU A 104 -20.10 14.15 -11.09
CA GLU A 104 -19.21 15.27 -11.37
C GLU A 104 -18.54 15.08 -12.73
N VAL A 105 -18.57 16.12 -13.55
CA VAL A 105 -17.89 16.16 -14.84
C VAL A 105 -16.89 17.32 -14.83
N LEU A 106 -15.68 17.05 -15.29
CA LEU A 106 -14.65 18.08 -15.48
C LEU A 106 -15.05 18.96 -16.67
N LEU A 107 -15.25 20.25 -16.42
CA LEU A 107 -15.58 21.23 -17.45
C LEU A 107 -14.33 21.89 -18.03
N GLU A 108 -13.39 22.24 -17.17
CA GLU A 108 -12.21 23.01 -17.52
C GLU A 108 -11.04 22.58 -16.63
N ASP A 109 -9.85 22.47 -17.23
CA ASP A 109 -8.57 22.32 -16.54
C ASP A 109 -7.63 23.40 -17.10
N SER A 110 -7.43 24.47 -16.33
CA SER A 110 -6.64 25.62 -16.80
C SER A 110 -5.15 25.32 -16.97
N GLU A 111 -4.68 24.20 -16.43
CA GLU A 111 -3.28 23.78 -16.44
C GLU A 111 -3.09 22.37 -17.02
N GLU A 112 -4.00 21.96 -17.92
CA GLU A 112 -3.96 20.64 -18.53
C GLU A 112 -2.58 20.33 -19.13
N GLY A 113 -2.00 19.18 -18.74
CA GLY A 113 -0.65 18.77 -19.15
C GLY A 113 0.49 19.32 -18.30
N ASN A 114 0.26 20.35 -17.47
CA ASN A 114 1.28 20.94 -16.59
C ASN A 114 1.34 20.30 -15.19
N PHE A 115 0.45 19.35 -14.87
CA PHE A 115 0.37 18.70 -13.55
C PHE A 115 1.74 18.29 -12.99
N LYS A 116 2.57 17.60 -13.79
CA LYS A 116 3.88 17.11 -13.34
C LYS A 116 4.83 18.26 -12.99
N LYS A 117 4.84 19.31 -13.81
CA LYS A 117 5.67 20.50 -13.60
C LYS A 117 5.25 21.21 -12.31
N LEU A 118 3.96 21.52 -12.19
CA LEU A 118 3.39 22.17 -11.00
C LEU A 118 3.58 21.34 -9.74
N TYR A 119 3.49 20.02 -9.83
CA TYR A 119 3.77 19.13 -8.71
C TYR A 119 5.22 19.24 -8.23
N HIS A 120 6.18 19.25 -9.17
CA HIS A 120 7.59 19.41 -8.82
C HIS A 120 7.87 20.79 -8.21
N GLU A 121 7.34 21.87 -8.80
CA GLU A 121 7.45 23.22 -8.25
C GLU A 121 6.86 23.29 -6.83
N TRP A 122 5.67 22.74 -6.62
CA TRP A 122 5.03 22.67 -5.31
C TRP A 122 5.84 21.86 -4.28
N LEU A 123 6.50 20.77 -4.69
CA LEU A 123 7.36 19.99 -3.78
C LEU A 123 8.56 20.81 -3.28
N GLU A 124 9.16 21.65 -4.12
CA GLU A 124 10.27 22.55 -3.74
C GLU A 124 9.73 23.68 -2.85
N GLU A 125 8.65 24.35 -3.27
CA GLU A 125 8.06 25.48 -2.55
C GLU A 125 7.60 25.12 -1.13
N THR A 126 7.11 23.89 -0.93
CA THR A 126 6.63 23.40 0.36
C THR A 126 7.73 22.76 1.22
N GLY A 127 8.95 22.64 0.73
CA GLY A 127 10.06 21.99 1.44
C GLY A 127 9.94 20.46 1.53
N ILE A 128 9.00 19.84 0.80
CA ILE A 128 8.76 18.40 0.86
C ILE A 128 9.90 17.64 0.19
N LYS A 129 10.51 18.19 -0.86
CA LYS A 129 11.65 17.56 -1.50
C LYS A 129 12.83 17.45 -0.55
N GLU A 130 13.15 18.51 0.17
CA GLU A 130 14.17 18.54 1.22
C GLU A 130 13.86 17.53 2.32
N LEU A 131 12.60 17.46 2.75
CA LEU A 131 12.15 16.45 3.72
C LEU A 131 12.41 15.02 3.21
N ILE A 132 12.10 14.72 1.94
CA ILE A 132 12.37 13.41 1.34
C ILE A 132 13.88 13.11 1.39
N GLU A 133 14.73 14.07 1.04
CA GLU A 133 16.18 13.91 1.07
C GLU A 133 16.72 13.64 2.48
N GLU A 134 16.28 14.44 3.46
CA GLU A 134 16.68 14.29 4.86
C GLU A 134 16.24 12.94 5.45
N GLU A 135 14.98 12.55 5.28
CA GLU A 135 14.44 11.30 5.81
C GLU A 135 15.06 10.09 5.11
N THR A 136 15.33 10.19 3.80
CA THR A 136 16.05 9.15 3.06
C THR A 136 17.48 8.99 3.59
N LYS A 137 18.17 10.11 3.86
CA LYS A 137 19.52 10.08 4.42
C LYS A 137 19.53 9.44 5.81
N LYS A 138 18.62 9.82 6.70
CA LYS A 138 18.44 9.18 8.02
C LYS A 138 18.21 7.68 7.87
N ALA A 139 17.31 7.26 6.97
CA ALA A 139 17.04 5.85 6.71
C ALA A 139 18.28 5.08 6.18
N VAL A 140 19.13 5.71 5.37
CA VAL A 140 20.40 5.12 4.93
C VAL A 140 21.34 4.90 6.12
N GLU A 141 21.51 5.91 6.98
CA GLU A 141 22.36 5.83 8.18
C GLU A 141 21.86 4.75 9.17
N GLU A 142 20.55 4.69 9.39
CA GLU A 142 19.93 3.63 10.22
C GLU A 142 20.11 2.22 9.63
N ARG A 143 20.02 2.10 8.31
CA ARG A 143 20.27 0.84 7.61
C ARG A 143 21.72 0.42 7.71
N GLU A 144 22.66 1.35 7.57
CA GLU A 144 24.09 1.08 7.65
C GLU A 144 24.53 0.74 9.08
N SER A 145 23.94 1.36 10.10
CA SER A 145 24.14 1.00 11.51
C SER A 145 23.51 -0.33 11.91
N LEU A 146 22.69 -0.94 11.03
CA LEU A 146 21.94 -2.17 11.30
C LEU A 146 20.94 -2.05 12.46
N LYS A 147 20.56 -0.81 12.84
CA LYS A 147 19.70 -0.51 13.99
C LYS A 147 18.37 -1.26 13.96
N ASN A 148 17.69 -1.24 12.81
CA ASN A 148 16.41 -1.89 12.60
C ASN A 148 16.53 -3.26 11.89
N ALA A 149 17.75 -3.79 11.76
CA ALA A 149 17.97 -5.04 11.06
C ALA A 149 17.64 -6.25 11.94
N ILE A 150 17.01 -7.25 11.33
CA ILE A 150 16.77 -8.56 11.95
C ILE A 150 17.59 -9.63 11.21
N VAL A 151 17.79 -10.77 11.88
CA VAL A 151 18.41 -11.93 11.25
C VAL A 151 17.33 -12.86 10.74
N LEU A 152 17.41 -13.25 9.46
CA LEU A 152 16.56 -14.26 8.86
C LEU A 152 17.42 -15.33 8.20
N CYS A 153 16.95 -16.58 8.18
CA CYS A 153 17.50 -17.58 7.27
C CYS A 153 17.11 -17.21 5.82
N LYS A 154 17.87 -17.71 4.83
CA LYS A 154 17.60 -17.45 3.40
C LYS A 154 16.14 -17.71 2.99
N ARG A 155 15.50 -18.75 3.54
CA ARG A 155 14.10 -19.10 3.25
C ARG A 155 13.12 -18.02 3.75
N CYS A 156 13.26 -17.61 5.01
CA CYS A 156 12.44 -16.56 5.61
C CYS A 156 12.71 -15.19 4.96
N HIS A 157 13.97 -14.90 4.63
CA HIS A 157 14.33 -13.68 3.92
C HIS A 157 13.66 -13.60 2.54
N PHE A 158 13.72 -14.68 1.76
CA PHE A 158 13.03 -14.74 0.47
C PHE A 158 11.52 -14.58 0.60
N ALA A 159 10.90 -15.21 1.62
CA ALA A 159 9.47 -15.04 1.88
C ALA A 159 9.11 -13.58 2.19
N SER A 160 9.91 -12.90 3.03
CA SER A 160 9.73 -11.48 3.34
C SER A 160 9.75 -10.60 2.08
N LEU A 161 10.71 -10.83 1.18
CA LEU A 161 10.80 -10.09 -0.08
C LEU A 161 9.59 -10.30 -1.02
N ARG A 162 8.83 -11.37 -0.80
CA ARG A 162 7.60 -11.70 -1.56
C ARG A 162 6.33 -11.25 -0.85
N GLY A 163 6.43 -10.43 0.20
CA GLY A 163 5.26 -9.97 0.96
C GLY A 163 4.60 -11.10 1.76
N MET A 164 5.40 -12.05 2.25
CA MET A 164 4.95 -13.15 3.11
C MET A 164 5.70 -13.14 4.44
N ASP A 165 5.01 -13.60 5.48
CA ASP A 165 5.54 -13.82 6.83
C ASP A 165 5.18 -15.21 7.33
N ILE A 166 5.80 -15.64 8.44
CA ILE A 166 5.52 -16.96 9.01
C ILE A 166 4.16 -16.94 9.71
N CYS A 167 3.37 -17.99 9.56
CA CYS A 167 2.07 -18.07 10.20
C CYS A 167 2.25 -18.05 11.73
N PRO A 168 1.56 -17.13 12.45
CA PRO A 168 1.75 -16.99 13.89
C PRO A 168 1.22 -18.19 14.68
N LYS A 169 0.26 -18.95 14.12
CA LYS A 169 -0.32 -20.15 14.75
C LYS A 169 0.58 -21.37 14.63
N CYS A 170 0.90 -21.80 13.42
CA CYS A 170 1.63 -23.05 13.22
C CYS A 170 3.16 -22.88 13.14
N ARG A 171 3.65 -21.66 12.91
CA ARG A 171 5.08 -21.32 12.74
C ARG A 171 5.82 -22.17 11.70
N ASN A 172 5.10 -22.86 10.83
CA ASN A 172 5.66 -23.80 9.85
C ASN A 172 5.38 -23.38 8.40
N ARG A 173 4.25 -22.71 8.15
CA ARG A 173 3.87 -22.25 6.81
C ARG A 173 4.01 -20.74 6.69
N TYR A 174 4.39 -20.26 5.51
CA TYR A 174 4.30 -18.85 5.17
C TYR A 174 2.85 -18.47 4.82
N LYS A 175 2.50 -17.22 5.07
CA LYS A 175 1.22 -16.61 4.69
C LYS A 175 1.48 -15.22 4.12
N SER A 176 0.59 -14.73 3.26
CA SER A 176 0.67 -13.34 2.80
C SER A 176 0.42 -12.40 3.97
N VAL A 177 1.15 -11.28 4.03
CA VAL A 177 0.98 -10.26 5.07
C VAL A 177 -0.46 -9.75 5.21
N ASN A 178 -1.26 -9.86 4.14
CA ASN A 178 -2.68 -9.45 4.12
C ASN A 178 -3.62 -10.39 4.89
N TYR A 179 -3.18 -11.61 5.22
CA TYR A 179 -3.97 -12.56 5.98
C TYR A 179 -3.43 -12.70 7.41
N GLY A 180 -4.32 -13.01 8.37
CA GLY A 180 -3.90 -13.25 9.76
C GLY A 180 -3.15 -14.57 9.96
N THR A 181 -3.49 -15.61 9.20
CA THR A 181 -2.89 -16.96 9.31
C THR A 181 -2.71 -17.62 7.94
N CYS A 182 -1.99 -18.75 7.88
CA CYS A 182 -1.97 -19.57 6.68
C CYS A 182 -3.32 -20.25 6.44
N PHE A 183 -3.54 -20.73 5.21
CA PHE A 183 -4.78 -21.37 4.79
C PHE A 183 -5.21 -22.53 5.71
N ASP A 184 -4.29 -23.41 6.09
CA ASP A 184 -4.56 -24.55 6.96
C ASP A 184 -5.05 -24.14 8.35
N CYS A 185 -4.57 -22.99 8.84
CA CYS A 185 -4.90 -22.43 10.14
C CYS A 185 -6.16 -21.55 10.15
N LEU A 186 -6.80 -21.37 8.99
CA LEU A 186 -8.11 -20.72 8.88
C LEU A 186 -9.21 -21.65 9.43
N PRO A 187 -10.32 -21.09 9.93
CA PRO A 187 -11.53 -21.85 10.20
C PRO A 187 -12.08 -22.52 8.94
N ASP A 188 -12.75 -23.67 9.10
CA ASP A 188 -13.23 -24.45 7.94
C ASP A 188 -14.30 -23.72 7.13
N GLU A 189 -15.13 -22.90 7.76
CA GLU A 189 -16.08 -21.99 7.08
C GLU A 189 -15.36 -21.07 6.09
N ARG A 190 -14.28 -20.42 6.53
CA ARG A 190 -13.45 -19.55 5.68
C ARG A 190 -12.78 -20.35 4.56
N LYS A 191 -12.27 -21.56 4.83
CA LYS A 191 -11.70 -22.43 3.79
C LYS A 191 -12.74 -22.79 2.73
N ALA A 192 -13.99 -23.04 3.12
CA ALA A 192 -15.08 -23.33 2.20
C ALA A 192 -15.41 -22.12 1.31
N GLU A 193 -15.40 -20.89 1.83
CA GLU A 193 -15.57 -19.66 1.03
C GLU A 193 -14.51 -19.56 -0.08
N PHE A 194 -13.24 -19.82 0.24
CA PHE A 194 -12.17 -19.79 -0.77
C PHE A 194 -12.36 -20.85 -1.85
N ARG A 195 -12.71 -22.09 -1.48
CA ARG A 195 -12.96 -23.18 -2.45
C ARG A 195 -14.14 -22.86 -3.38
N LYS A 196 -15.21 -22.24 -2.86
CA LYS A 196 -16.36 -21.81 -3.67
C LYS A 196 -16.04 -20.73 -4.70
N ARG A 197 -15.02 -19.90 -4.48
CA ARG A 197 -14.60 -18.85 -5.43
C ARG A 197 -13.69 -19.37 -6.55
N GLN A 198 -13.18 -20.59 -6.44
CA GLN A 198 -12.31 -21.22 -7.44
C GLN A 198 -13.04 -22.19 -8.37
N ASN A 199 -14.29 -22.54 -8.02
CA ASN A 199 -15.22 -23.26 -8.87
C ASN A 199 -16.13 -22.26 -9.59
#